data_AF-W2MQE4-F1
#
_entry.id   AF-W2MQE4-F1
#
_cell.length_a   1.000
_cell.length_b   1.000
_cell.length_c   1.000
_cell.angle_alpha   90.00
_cell.angle_beta   90.00
_cell.angle_gamma   90.00
#
_symmetry.space_group_name_H-M   'P 1'
#
loop_
_entity.id
_entity.type
_entity.pdbx_description
1 polymer ?
#
loop_
_entity_poly.entity_id
_entity_poly.type
_entity_poly.pdbx_seq_one_letter_code
_entity_poly.pdbx_strand_id
1 'polypeptide(L)'
;MDSNVDIKVGGGINANAFFVGFTTKTLLKRLDRDPRSFIFHFDAKYKLNQVDYPIFVCGISDHACSFYLVALYVVSKQEECDYTSALASLRAVYARVFQKPMEVYYILGDADGAQINAMV
;
A
#
# COMPACT_ATOMS: atom_id res chain seq x y z
N MET A 1 -32.71 6.94 -6.97
CA MET A 1 -32.53 5.84 -7.94
C MET A 1 -31.17 5.26 -7.65
N ASP A 2 -31.18 4.17 -6.92
CA ASP A 2 -29.97 3.56 -6.39
C ASP A 2 -29.38 2.70 -7.51
N SER A 3 -28.46 3.30 -8.27
CA SER A 3 -27.64 2.55 -9.21
C SER A 3 -26.76 1.61 -8.38
N ASN A 4 -27.17 0.35 -8.28
CA ASN A 4 -26.33 -0.78 -7.89
C ASN A 4 -25.06 -0.69 -8.73
N VAL A 5 -23.99 -0.14 -8.15
CA VAL A 5 -22.67 -0.19 -8.74
C VAL A 5 -22.25 -1.64 -8.64
N ASP A 6 -22.42 -2.37 -9.74
CA ASP A 6 -21.85 -3.70 -9.91
C ASP A 6 -20.33 -3.52 -9.90
N ILE A 7 -19.70 -3.67 -8.73
CA ILE A 7 -18.25 -3.62 -8.58
C ILE A 7 -17.69 -4.90 -9.19
N LYS A 8 -17.55 -4.92 -10.51
CA LYS A 8 -16.84 -5.98 -11.23
C LYS A 8 -15.35 -5.80 -10.99
N VAL A 9 -14.79 -6.57 -10.05
CA VAL A 9 -13.35 -6.80 -9.99
C VAL A 9 -12.99 -7.55 -11.28
N GLY A 10 -12.34 -6.85 -12.22
CA GLY A 10 -11.87 -7.45 -13.47
C GLY A 10 -10.98 -8.66 -13.19
N GLY A 11 -11.03 -9.69 -14.03
CA GLY A 11 -10.28 -10.94 -13.83
C GLY A 11 -8.75 -10.81 -13.90
N GLY A 12 -8.19 -9.60 -13.82
CA GLY A 12 -6.74 -9.36 -13.79
C GLY A 12 -6.01 -9.66 -15.10
N ILE A 13 -6.72 -10.00 -16.18
CA ILE A 13 -6.15 -10.11 -17.53
C ILE A 13 -5.94 -8.71 -18.09
N ASN A 14 -4.73 -8.45 -18.60
CA ASN A 14 -4.11 -7.20 -19.08
C ASN A 14 -4.99 -5.99 -19.48
N ALA A 15 -6.22 -6.19 -19.96
CA ALA A 15 -7.16 -5.12 -20.32
C ALA A 15 -7.96 -4.54 -19.13
N ASN A 16 -8.00 -5.20 -17.97
CA ASN A 16 -8.73 -4.71 -16.79
C ASN A 16 -7.94 -5.00 -15.50
N ALA A 17 -6.85 -4.26 -15.31
CA ALA A 17 -6.06 -4.32 -14.08
C ALA A 17 -6.91 -3.92 -12.87
N PHE A 18 -6.72 -4.60 -11.74
CA PHE A 18 -7.41 -4.27 -10.50
C PHE A 18 -6.43 -4.03 -9.37
N PHE A 19 -6.87 -3.18 -8.46
CA PHE A 19 -6.11 -2.71 -7.33
C PHE A 19 -7.04 -2.61 -6.12
N VAL A 20 -6.78 -3.37 -5.06
CA VAL A 20 -7.61 -3.37 -3.85
C VAL A 20 -6.74 -3.25 -2.61
N GLY A 21 -6.98 -2.21 -1.81
CA GLY A 21 -6.28 -1.96 -0.56
C GLY A 21 -7.07 -2.31 0.69
N PHE A 22 -6.38 -2.86 1.68
CA PHE A 22 -6.92 -3.25 2.98
C PHE A 22 -6.13 -2.56 4.09
N THR A 23 -6.83 -1.87 4.98
CA THR A 23 -6.26 -1.31 6.21
C THR A 23 -7.34 -1.11 7.27
N THR A 24 -6.96 -0.72 8.48
CA THR A 24 -7.89 -0.33 9.54
C THR A 24 -7.39 0.95 10.20
N LYS A 25 -8.29 1.66 10.90
CA LYS A 25 -7.89 2.85 11.69
C LYS A 25 -6.75 2.54 12.66
N THR A 26 -6.77 1.35 13.29
CA THR A 26 -5.73 0.91 14.21
C THR A 26 -4.39 0.70 13.50
N LEU A 27 -4.39 0.12 12.29
CA LEU A 27 -3.15 -0.05 11.51
C LEU A 27 -2.59 1.31 11.07
N LEU A 28 -3.45 2.20 10.57
CA LEU A 28 -3.03 3.55 10.14
C LEU A 28 -2.55 4.43 11.29
N LYS A 29 -3.11 4.27 12.50
CA LYS A 29 -2.67 5.01 13.70
C LYS A 29 -1.20 4.77 14.02
N ARG A 30 -0.61 3.68 13.53
CA ARG A 30 0.82 3.42 13.71
C ARG A 30 1.72 4.39 12.95
N LEU A 31 1.20 5.02 11.88
CA LEU A 31 1.87 6.11 11.17
C LEU A 31 1.73 7.46 11.88
N ASP A 32 0.84 7.57 12.86
CA ASP A 32 0.59 8.79 13.65
C ASP A 32 1.58 8.90 14.82
N ARG A 33 2.87 8.93 14.48
CA ARG A 33 4.00 9.13 15.39
C ARG A 33 5.08 9.95 14.70
N ASP A 34 6.14 10.33 15.42
CA ASP A 34 7.26 11.05 14.82
C ASP A 34 7.79 10.28 13.58
N PRO A 35 7.78 10.86 12.37
CA PRO A 35 8.26 10.21 11.15
C PRO A 35 9.71 9.75 11.22
N ARG A 36 10.50 10.31 12.14
CA ARG A 36 11.91 9.94 12.36
C ARG A 36 12.06 8.71 13.25
N SER A 37 11.00 8.28 13.94
CA SER A 37 11.04 7.16 14.88
C SER A 37 10.82 5.80 14.22
N PHE A 38 10.62 5.75 12.90
CA PHE A 38 10.34 4.52 12.18
C PHE A 38 10.88 4.54 10.75
N ILE A 39 11.05 3.36 10.19
CA ILE A 39 11.30 3.14 8.76
C ILE A 39 10.00 2.64 8.15
N PHE A 40 9.54 3.26 7.07
CA PHE A 40 8.40 2.79 6.30
C PHE A 40 8.86 1.73 5.30
N HIS A 41 8.20 0.58 5.34
CA HIS A 41 8.47 -0.56 4.47
C HIS A 41 7.39 -0.64 3.42
N PHE A 42 7.80 -0.79 2.17
CA PHE A 42 6.92 -1.13 1.07
C PHE A 42 7.57 -2.28 0.31
N ASP A 43 6.93 -3.44 0.25
CA ASP A 43 7.54 -4.66 -0.29
C ASP A 43 6.49 -5.43 -1.09
N ALA A 44 6.89 -6.06 -2.20
CA ALA A 44 5.99 -6.77 -3.09
C ALA A 44 6.15 -8.30 -2.92
N LYS A 45 5.14 -8.95 -2.31
CA LYS A 45 5.16 -10.41 -2.04
C LYS A 45 4.19 -11.17 -2.92
N TYR A 46 4.70 -12.21 -3.58
CA TYR A 46 3.96 -13.00 -4.58
C TYR A 46 3.17 -14.20 -4.04
N LYS A 47 3.23 -14.54 -2.74
CA LYS A 47 2.79 -15.87 -2.24
C LYS A 47 1.78 -15.84 -1.09
N LEU A 48 0.74 -15.00 -1.17
CA LEU A 48 -0.27 -14.92 -0.11
C LEU A 48 -1.72 -15.16 -0.58
N ASN A 49 -1.96 -15.49 -1.85
CA ASN A 49 -3.31 -15.83 -2.34
C ASN A 49 -3.29 -17.07 -3.25
N GLN A 50 -4.46 -17.70 -3.42
CA GLN A 50 -4.64 -18.95 -4.17
C GLN A 50 -4.47 -18.79 -5.69
N VAL A 51 -4.36 -17.53 -6.17
CA VAL A 51 -4.35 -17.16 -7.60
C VAL A 51 -3.01 -16.50 -7.98
N ASP A 52 -2.02 -16.56 -7.09
CA ASP A 52 -0.68 -15.97 -7.23
C ASP A 52 -0.64 -14.47 -7.63
N TYR A 53 -1.68 -13.70 -7.29
CA TYR A 53 -1.62 -12.25 -7.49
C TYR A 53 -0.55 -11.63 -6.58
N PRO A 54 0.23 -10.68 -7.08
CA PRO A 54 1.14 -9.95 -6.23
C PRO A 54 0.42 -9.16 -5.14
N ILE A 55 1.02 -9.12 -3.95
CA ILE A 55 0.53 -8.37 -2.80
C ILE A 55 1.58 -7.37 -2.36
N PHE A 56 1.25 -6.09 -2.39
CA PHE A 56 2.09 -5.07 -1.76
C PHE A 56 1.81 -5.02 -0.27
N VAL A 57 2.87 -5.12 0.52
CA VAL A 57 2.83 -5.04 1.98
C VAL A 57 3.42 -3.70 2.39
N CYS A 58 2.60 -2.87 3.02
CA CYS A 58 3.04 -1.65 3.68
C CYS A 58 3.17 -1.90 5.18
N GLY A 59 4.31 -1.58 5.76
CA GLY A 59 4.51 -1.66 7.19
C GLY A 59 5.50 -0.62 7.68
N ILE A 60 5.77 -0.66 8.97
CA ILE A 60 6.78 0.18 9.60
C ILE A 60 7.61 -0.65 10.56
N SER A 61 8.89 -0.37 10.67
CA SER A 61 9.74 -0.92 11.73
C SER A 61 10.19 0.16 12.70
N ASP A 62 10.32 -0.19 13.98
CA ASP A 62 10.84 0.69 15.03
C ASP A 62 12.31 0.39 15.37
N HIS A 63 12.86 1.13 16.34
CA HIS A 63 14.22 0.92 16.85
C HIS A 63 14.44 -0.45 17.51
N ALA A 64 13.37 -1.17 17.87
CA ALA A 64 13.44 -2.53 18.38
C ALA A 64 13.46 -3.58 17.25
N CYS A 65 13.65 -3.15 16.00
CA CYS A 65 13.64 -3.98 14.80
C CYS A 65 12.35 -4.78 14.62
N SER A 66 11.24 -4.34 15.24
CA SER A 66 9.95 -5.02 15.14
C SER A 66 9.15 -4.45 13.97
N PHE A 67 8.58 -5.33 13.15
CA PHE A 67 7.76 -4.94 12.00
C PHE A 67 6.28 -4.89 12.37
N TYR A 68 5.61 -3.81 11.96
CA TYR A 68 4.18 -3.61 12.17
C TYR A 68 3.48 -3.31 10.84
N LEU A 69 2.48 -4.11 10.52
CA LEU A 69 1.68 -3.92 9.31
C LEU A 69 0.89 -2.59 9.36
N VAL A 70 0.76 -1.94 8.21
CA VAL A 70 -0.02 -0.70 8.02
C VAL A 70 -1.11 -0.91 6.96
N ALA A 71 -0.77 -1.51 5.82
CA ALA A 71 -1.73 -1.80 4.76
C ALA A 71 -1.27 -2.99 3.91
N LEU A 72 -2.24 -3.64 3.25
CA LEU A 72 -2.01 -4.66 2.25
C LEU A 72 -2.72 -4.25 0.96
N TYR A 73 -2.11 -4.50 -0.19
CA TYR A 73 -2.74 -4.28 -1.48
C TYR A 73 -2.67 -5.54 -2.31
N VAL A 74 -3.80 -5.98 -2.85
CA VAL A 74 -3.83 -7.03 -3.88
C VAL A 74 -3.85 -6.32 -5.23
N VAL A 75 -2.88 -6.65 -6.07
CA VAL A 75 -2.68 -6.01 -7.36
C VAL A 75 -2.59 -7.05 -8.45
N SER A 76 -3.12 -6.75 -9.63
CA SER A 76 -2.99 -7.64 -10.79
C SER A 76 -1.63 -7.51 -11.49
N LYS A 77 -0.91 -6.41 -11.25
CA LYS A 77 0.34 -6.04 -11.93
C LYS A 77 1.31 -5.34 -10.96
N GLN A 78 2.58 -5.24 -11.38
CA GLN A 78 3.65 -4.55 -10.66
C GLN A 78 4.36 -3.55 -11.58
N GLU A 79 3.58 -2.68 -12.23
CA GLU A 79 4.13 -1.55 -12.98
C GLU A 79 4.30 -0.34 -12.05
N GLU A 80 5.09 0.66 -12.45
CA GLU A 80 5.33 1.88 -11.66
C GLU A 80 4.02 2.56 -11.24
N CYS A 81 3.04 2.60 -12.15
CA CYS A 81 1.73 3.18 -11.91
C CYS A 81 0.95 2.45 -10.79
N ASP A 82 1.17 1.15 -10.58
CA ASP A 82 0.53 0.37 -9.51
C ASP A 82 1.15 0.73 -8.15
N TYR A 83 2.48 0.86 -8.08
CA TYR A 83 3.20 1.29 -6.88
C TYR A 83 2.81 2.72 -6.49
N THR A 84 2.78 3.65 -7.45
CA THR A 84 2.35 5.04 -7.23
C THR A 84 0.90 5.10 -6.76
N SER A 85 0.00 4.32 -7.38
CA SER A 85 -1.41 4.26 -6.98
C SER A 85 -1.59 3.73 -5.56
N ALA A 86 -0.79 2.74 -5.15
CA ALA A 86 -0.77 2.25 -3.78
C ALA A 86 -0.36 3.32 -2.77
N LEU A 87 0.78 3.97 -2.99
CA LEU A 87 1.27 4.99 -2.07
C LEU A 87 0.34 6.21 -2.04
N ALA A 88 -0.18 6.65 -3.19
CA ALA A 88 -1.14 7.75 -3.27
C ALA A 88 -2.45 7.43 -2.53
N SER A 89 -2.99 6.22 -2.72
CA SER A 89 -4.20 5.79 -2.02
C SER A 89 -3.99 5.68 -0.52
N LEU A 90 -2.83 5.18 -0.07
CA LEU A 90 -2.47 5.13 1.36
C LEU A 90 -2.47 6.53 1.97
N ARG A 91 -1.81 7.49 1.30
CA ARG A 91 -1.73 8.89 1.75
C ARG A 91 -3.11 9.53 1.82
N ALA A 92 -3.94 9.30 0.80
CA ALA A 92 -5.30 9.84 0.74
C ALA A 92 -6.19 9.27 1.86
N VAL A 93 -6.14 7.96 2.09
CA VAL A 93 -6.92 7.30 3.15
C VAL A 93 -6.43 7.77 4.52
N TYR A 94 -5.11 7.85 4.75
CA TYR A 94 -4.56 8.38 6.00
C TYR A 94 -5.01 9.81 6.25
N ALA A 95 -4.88 10.69 5.26
CA ALA A 95 -5.29 12.09 5.37
C ALA A 95 -6.78 12.24 5.64
N ARG A 96 -7.61 11.40 5.03
CA ARG A 96 -9.05 11.38 5.31
C ARG A 96 -9.37 10.91 6.73
N VAL A 97 -8.62 9.95 7.28
CA VAL A 97 -8.89 9.40 8.62
C VAL A 97 -8.35 10.31 9.73
N PHE A 98 -7.14 10.86 9.58
CA PHE A 98 -6.46 11.66 10.61
C PHE A 98 -6.51 13.17 10.36
N GLN A 99 -7.09 13.61 9.24
CA GLN A 99 -7.21 15.04 8.87
C GLN A 99 -5.87 15.77 8.82
N LYS A 100 -4.80 15.05 8.45
CA LYS A 100 -3.44 15.58 8.32
C LYS A 100 -2.63 14.77 7.29
N PRO A 101 -1.60 15.36 6.65
CA PRO A 101 -0.80 14.62 5.68
C PRO A 101 -0.06 13.44 6.33
N MET A 102 0.14 12.38 5.55
CA MET A 102 1.03 11.29 5.91
C MET A 102 2.47 11.73 5.69
N GLU A 103 3.28 11.69 6.76
CA GLU A 103 4.69 12.04 6.74
C GLU A 103 5.53 10.78 6.93
N VAL A 104 6.53 10.61 6.06
CA VAL A 104 7.48 9.50 6.09
C VAL A 104 8.85 10.08 5.85
N TYR A 105 9.82 9.73 6.70
CA TYR A 105 11.20 10.23 6.59
C TYR A 105 12.15 9.19 5.98
N TYR A 106 11.98 7.92 6.34
CA TYR A 106 12.78 6.82 5.82
C TYR A 106 11.87 5.81 5.13
N ILE A 107 12.23 5.42 3.90
CA ILE A 107 11.55 4.39 3.13
C ILE A 107 12.54 3.25 2.85
N LEU A 108 12.08 2.02 3.04
CA LEU A 108 12.75 0.79 2.64
C LEU A 108 11.80 0.02 1.72
N GLY A 109 12.31 -0.46 0.61
CA GLY A 109 11.56 -1.33 -0.28
C GLY A 109 12.47 -2.23 -1.10
N ASP A 110 11.88 -2.95 -2.05
CA ASP A 110 12.68 -3.77 -2.95
C ASP A 110 13.55 -2.88 -3.84
N ALA A 111 14.69 -3.44 -4.25
CA ALA A 111 15.57 -2.80 -5.23
C ALA A 111 15.00 -2.92 -6.67
N ASP A 112 13.69 -2.70 -6.83
CA ASP A 112 13.00 -2.72 -8.10
C ASP A 112 12.90 -1.30 -8.69
N GLY A 113 13.17 -1.17 -9.99
CA GLY A 113 13.23 0.14 -10.66
C GLY A 113 11.90 0.87 -10.68
N ALA A 114 10.77 0.15 -10.81
CA ALA A 114 9.44 0.76 -10.78
C ALA A 114 9.08 1.25 -9.38
N GLN A 115 9.50 0.52 -8.36
CA GLN A 115 9.32 0.93 -6.97
C GLN A 115 10.15 2.17 -6.61
N ILE A 116 11.41 2.24 -7.06
CA ILE A 116 12.27 3.40 -6.84
C ILE A 116 11.65 4.65 -7.45
N ASN A 117 11.19 4.60 -8.71
CA ASN A 117 10.57 5.75 -9.37
C ASN A 117 9.29 6.24 -8.64
N ALA A 118 8.49 5.32 -8.11
CA ALA A 118 7.27 5.67 -7.38
C ALA A 118 7.52 6.30 -6.00
N MET A 119 8.72 6.15 -5.44
CA MET A 119 9.09 6.66 -4.11
C MET A 119 9.77 8.04 -4.13
N VAL A 120 10.28 8.47 -5.29
CA VAL A 120 10.99 9.75 -5.47
C VAL A 120 10.02 10.91 -5.66
#